data_AF-A0A6P0IZK3-F1
#
_entry.id   AF-A0A6P0IZK3-F1
#
_cell.length_a   1.000
_cell.length_b   1.000
_cell.length_c   1.000
_cell.angle_alpha   90.00
_cell.angle_beta   90.00
_cell.angle_gamma   90.00
#
_symmetry.space_group_name_H-M   'P 1'
#
loop_
_entity.id
_entity.type
_entity.pdbx_description
1 polymer ?
#
loop_
_entity_poly.entity_id
_entity_poly.type
_entity_poly.pdbx_seq_one_letter_code
_entity_poly.pdbx_strand_id
1 'polypeptide(L)'
;PIKELEQEIQALNKDKNKYKNEWQDAEYAANAEAEGTQGTGQFGKGIVYKDKRNYADEIKQKFIELDNKVKEKEEKIDKLKERNLILQSPESNLEQLNQEKIDKESNGFLARLVALEELSKDDPNIRNINWLITALFVTIEISPILVKLLSGKGPYDYLLEQKESQEVYNEYFRIQKEQRLQLSEGKSKQYMKKLRSLKSKFQKQNTAVCNSLRNFFINKFSMIKK
;
A
#
# COMPACT_ATOMS: atom_id res chain seq x y z
N PRO A 1 6.43 -7.25 34.69
CA PRO A 1 7.06 -5.91 34.71
C PRO A 1 6.33 -4.89 35.61
N ILE A 2 5.10 -4.43 35.29
CA ILE A 2 4.42 -3.40 36.11
C ILE A 2 4.15 -3.90 37.53
N LYS A 3 3.60 -5.11 37.67
CA LYS A 3 3.33 -5.74 38.98
C LYS A 3 4.58 -5.94 39.84
N GLU A 4 5.74 -6.17 39.23
CA GLU A 4 7.03 -6.33 39.94
C GLU A 4 7.53 -4.97 40.45
N LEU A 5 7.42 -3.91 39.64
CA LEU A 5 7.75 -2.55 40.05
C LEU A 5 6.83 -2.04 41.17
N GLU A 6 5.55 -2.40 41.14
CA GLU A 6 4.60 -2.07 42.23
C GLU A 6 4.97 -2.77 43.55
N GLN A 7 5.41 -4.02 43.50
CA GLN A 7 5.89 -4.74 44.68
C GLN A 7 7.19 -4.12 45.24
N GLU A 8 8.09 -3.68 44.36
CA GLU A 8 9.33 -3.02 44.76
C GLU A 8 9.06 -1.63 45.39
N ILE A 9 8.11 -0.87 44.85
CA ILE A 9 7.64 0.40 45.44
C ILE A 9 7.02 0.15 46.83
N GLN A 10 6.24 -0.92 47.01
CA GLN A 10 5.70 -1.27 48.33
C GLN A 10 6.81 -1.56 49.36
N ALA A 11 7.85 -2.28 48.96
CA ALA A 11 9.02 -2.54 49.81
C ALA A 11 9.76 -1.24 50.15
N LEU A 12 10.05 -0.40 49.15
CA LEU A 12 10.72 0.89 49.35
C LEU A 12 9.90 1.85 50.22
N ASN A 13 8.58 1.85 50.10
CA ASN A 13 7.70 2.67 50.93
C ASN A 13 7.72 2.22 52.40
N LYS A 14 7.88 0.94 52.68
CA LYS A 14 8.05 0.42 54.04
C LYS A 14 9.33 0.96 54.67
N ASP A 15 10.45 0.89 53.94
CA ASP A 15 11.74 1.40 54.41
C ASP A 15 11.73 2.93 54.54
N LYS A 16 11.14 3.64 53.57
CA LYS A 16 10.95 5.09 53.60
C LYS A 16 10.16 5.53 54.84
N ASN A 17 9.08 4.82 55.19
CA ASN A 17 8.29 5.12 56.39
C ASN A 17 9.07 4.86 57.68
N LYS A 18 9.93 3.83 57.72
CA LYS A 18 10.82 3.59 58.84
C LYS A 18 11.79 4.77 59.05
N TYR A 19 12.50 5.18 58.00
CA TYR A 19 13.43 6.30 58.07
C TYR A 19 12.73 7.64 58.33
N LYS A 20 11.48 7.81 57.87
CA LYS A 20 10.67 8.99 58.19
C LYS A 20 10.38 9.09 59.69
N ASN A 21 9.94 8.01 60.31
CA ASN A 21 9.66 7.99 61.75
C ASN A 21 10.95 8.20 62.54
N GLU A 22 12.04 7.53 62.14
CA GLU A 22 13.35 7.69 62.78
C GLU A 22 13.89 9.13 62.66
N TRP A 23 13.66 9.79 61.52
CA TRP A 23 13.99 11.20 61.33
C TRP A 23 13.18 12.10 62.27
N GLN A 24 11.86 11.87 62.41
CA GLN A 24 11.00 12.64 63.31
C GLN A 24 11.41 12.46 64.77
N ASP A 25 11.77 11.24 65.17
CA ASP A 25 12.26 10.95 66.52
C ASP A 25 13.63 11.62 66.79
N ALA A 26 14.55 11.56 65.82
CA ALA A 26 15.85 12.21 65.90
C ALA A 26 15.74 13.74 65.95
N GLU A 27 14.84 14.32 65.15
CA GLU A 27 14.57 15.76 65.15
C GLU A 27 13.94 16.20 66.47
N TYR A 28 12.98 15.44 67.00
CA TYR A 28 12.41 15.69 68.32
C TYR A 28 13.48 15.63 69.42
N ALA A 29 14.34 14.61 69.41
CA ALA A 29 15.42 14.46 70.40
C ALA A 29 16.46 15.59 70.32
N ALA A 30 16.74 16.12 69.12
CA ALA A 30 17.62 17.27 68.94
C ALA A 30 16.96 18.56 69.46
N ASN A 31 15.68 18.79 69.16
CA ASN A 31 14.96 19.97 69.63
C ASN A 31 14.76 19.96 71.15
N ALA A 32 14.44 18.81 71.73
CA ALA A 32 14.32 18.64 73.19
C ALA A 32 15.65 18.91 73.93
N GLU A 33 16.80 18.58 73.31
CA GLU A 33 18.11 18.96 73.84
C GLU A 33 18.33 20.47 73.81
N ALA A 34 17.96 21.14 72.71
CA ALA A 34 18.09 22.59 72.59
C ALA A 34 17.19 23.35 73.59
N GLU A 35 16.01 22.81 73.87
CA GLU A 35 15.05 23.34 74.84
C GLU A 35 15.41 22.99 76.29
N GLY A 36 16.38 22.09 76.51
CA GLY A 36 16.81 21.63 77.84
C GLY A 36 15.78 20.72 78.53
N THR A 37 14.83 20.15 77.78
CA THR A 37 13.75 19.29 78.32
C THR A 37 14.14 17.81 78.38
N GLN A 38 15.21 17.41 77.69
CA GLN A 38 15.77 16.05 77.71
C GLN A 38 17.31 16.09 77.67
N GLY A 39 17.96 14.97 78.01
CA GLY A 39 19.42 14.81 77.90
C GLY A 39 20.21 15.59 78.94
N THR A 40 21.04 16.54 78.52
CA THR A 40 21.93 17.29 79.43
C THR A 40 21.18 18.28 80.34
N GLY A 41 19.93 18.62 80.02
CA GLY A 41 19.11 19.56 80.78
C GLY A 41 19.60 21.02 80.69
N GLN A 42 20.54 21.31 79.79
CA GLN A 42 21.08 22.65 79.57
C GLN A 42 20.37 23.29 78.38
N PHE A 43 19.90 24.52 78.57
CA PHE A 43 19.29 25.28 77.49
C PHE A 43 20.35 25.72 76.47
N GLY A 44 20.11 25.47 75.18
CA GLY A 44 20.94 25.96 74.08
C GLY A 44 21.57 24.89 73.20
N LYS A 45 22.29 25.34 72.17
CA LYS A 45 22.84 24.50 71.09
C LYS A 45 24.27 24.06 71.40
N GLY A 46 24.42 23.14 72.35
CA GLY A 46 25.70 22.55 72.74
C GLY A 46 26.24 21.48 71.77
N ILE A 47 27.33 20.81 72.15
CA ILE A 47 27.97 19.73 71.36
C ILE A 47 27.00 18.56 71.17
N VAL A 48 26.29 18.16 72.23
CA VAL A 48 25.28 17.07 72.19
C VAL A 48 24.13 17.40 71.23
N TYR A 49 23.68 18.66 71.21
CA TYR A 49 22.69 19.12 70.23
C TYR A 49 23.21 18.98 68.80
N LYS A 50 24.47 19.38 68.55
CA LYS A 50 25.09 19.31 67.23
C LYS A 50 25.20 17.87 66.74
N ASP A 51 25.59 16.93 67.60
CA ASP A 51 25.68 15.51 67.25
C ASP A 51 24.30 14.91 66.93
N LYS A 52 23.28 15.21 67.76
CA LYS A 52 21.89 14.80 67.49
C LYS A 52 21.32 15.42 66.22
N ARG A 53 21.67 16.68 65.93
CA ARG A 53 21.25 17.36 64.71
C ARG A 53 21.90 16.76 63.47
N ASN A 54 23.20 16.48 63.52
CA ASN A 54 23.91 15.80 62.45
C ASN A 54 23.30 14.42 62.17
N TYR A 55 22.99 13.66 63.22
CA TYR A 55 22.29 12.38 63.09
C TYR A 55 20.92 12.54 62.39
N ALA A 56 20.11 13.51 62.81
CA ALA A 56 18.82 13.78 62.16
C ALA A 56 18.99 14.16 60.68
N ASP A 57 20.01 14.96 60.35
CA ASP A 57 20.30 15.36 58.96
C ASP A 57 20.79 14.16 58.11
N GLU A 58 21.56 13.21 58.68
CA GLU A 58 21.95 11.96 58.02
C GLU A 58 20.74 11.06 57.71
N ILE A 59 19.84 10.87 58.68
CA ILE A 59 18.62 10.08 58.48
C ILE A 59 17.70 10.74 57.45
N LYS A 60 17.62 12.08 57.46
CA LYS A 60 16.89 12.84 56.43
C LYS A 60 17.43 12.59 55.02
N GLN A 61 18.75 12.51 54.84
CA GLN A 61 19.31 12.19 53.53
C GLN A 61 18.90 10.80 53.03
N LYS A 62 18.92 9.79 53.92
CA LYS A 62 18.45 8.42 53.58
C LYS A 62 16.97 8.41 53.20
N PHE A 63 16.13 9.18 53.89
CA PHE A 63 14.73 9.34 53.52
C PHE A 63 14.56 9.95 52.12
N ILE A 64 15.31 11.02 51.81
CA ILE A 64 15.28 11.68 50.49
C ILE A 64 15.74 10.73 49.38
N GLU A 65 16.80 9.95 49.63
CA GLU A 65 17.30 8.96 48.66
C GLU A 65 16.22 7.91 48.32
N LEU A 66 15.54 7.39 49.34
CA LEU A 66 14.45 6.42 49.13
C LEU A 66 13.24 7.06 48.44
N ASP A 67 12.90 8.32 48.75
CA ASP A 67 11.84 9.05 48.06
C ASP A 67 12.13 9.21 46.56
N ASN A 68 13.38 9.52 46.20
CA ASN A 68 13.79 9.63 44.80
C ASN A 68 13.73 8.27 44.08
N LYS A 69 14.14 7.18 44.73
CA LYS A 69 14.04 5.83 44.16
C LYS A 69 12.59 5.40 43.91
N VAL A 70 11.66 5.80 44.77
CA VAL A 70 10.22 5.56 44.57
C VAL A 70 9.73 6.34 43.34
N LYS A 71 10.03 7.64 43.25
CA LYS A 71 9.63 8.48 42.11
C LYS A 71 10.15 7.96 40.77
N GLU A 72 11.42 7.54 40.71
CA GLU A 72 12.00 6.98 39.49
C GLU A 72 11.24 5.72 39.01
N LYS A 73 10.77 4.90 39.95
CA LYS A 73 9.99 3.69 39.63
C LYS A 73 8.55 4.01 39.26
N GLU A 74 7.93 5.01 39.88
CA GLU A 74 6.61 5.50 39.52
C GLU A 74 6.62 6.06 38.08
N GLU A 75 7.62 6.87 37.72
CA GLU A 75 7.81 7.36 36.35
C GLU A 75 8.00 6.23 35.34
N LYS A 76 8.72 5.17 35.71
CA LYS A 76 8.87 3.97 34.87
C LYS A 76 7.54 3.25 34.67
N ILE A 77 6.72 3.15 35.71
CA ILE A 77 5.37 2.57 35.62
C ILE A 77 4.49 3.39 34.69
N ASP A 78 4.51 4.72 34.81
CA ASP A 78 3.68 5.60 33.99
C ASP A 78 4.05 5.51 32.51
N LYS A 79 5.35 5.51 32.18
CA LYS A 79 5.82 5.26 30.80
C LYS A 79 5.39 3.90 30.26
N LEU A 80 5.40 2.85 31.09
CA LEU A 80 4.94 1.52 30.70
C LEU A 80 3.41 1.46 30.51
N LYS A 81 2.64 2.19 31.32
CA LYS A 81 1.18 2.31 31.19
C LYS A 81 0.81 3.08 29.93
N GLU A 82 1.46 4.21 29.66
CA GLU A 82 1.29 4.96 28.41
C GLU A 82 1.58 4.10 27.18
N ARG A 83 2.69 3.35 27.20
CA ARG A 83 3.01 2.41 26.11
C ARG A 83 1.93 1.35 25.93
N ASN A 84 1.42 0.75 27.01
CA ASN A 84 0.35 -0.24 26.93
C ASN A 84 -0.97 0.36 26.42
N LEU A 85 -1.30 1.60 26.80
CA LEU A 85 -2.47 2.32 26.29
C LEU A 85 -2.38 2.57 24.79
N ILE A 86 -1.21 3.00 24.30
CA ILE A 86 -0.95 3.18 22.87
C ILE A 86 -1.13 1.85 22.12
N LEU A 87 -0.59 0.76 22.65
CA LEU A 87 -0.71 -0.60 22.09
C LEU A 87 -2.13 -1.18 22.12
N GLN A 88 -3.02 -0.65 22.97
CA GLN A 88 -4.42 -1.07 23.04
C GLN A 88 -5.34 -0.23 22.15
N SER A 89 -4.83 0.85 21.55
CA SER A 89 -5.61 1.68 20.64
C SER A 89 -5.95 0.90 19.37
N PRO A 90 -7.21 0.98 18.87
CA PRO A 90 -7.62 0.27 17.64
C PRO A 90 -6.83 0.70 16.40
N GLU A 91 -6.26 1.91 16.39
CA GLU A 91 -5.34 2.38 15.35
C GLU A 91 -4.02 1.58 15.34
N SER A 92 -3.45 1.29 16.51
CA SER A 92 -2.23 0.46 16.62
C SER A 92 -2.44 -1.00 16.23
N ASN A 93 -3.64 -1.56 16.44
CA ASN A 93 -3.97 -2.92 16.00
C ASN A 93 -4.07 -3.03 14.48
N LEU A 94 -4.49 -1.97 13.78
CA LEU A 94 -4.49 -1.92 12.32
C LEU A 94 -3.07 -1.77 11.77
N GLU A 95 -2.23 -0.97 12.41
CA GLU A 95 -0.80 -0.87 12.07
C GLU A 95 -0.07 -2.19 12.31
N GLN A 96 -0.35 -2.89 13.41
CA GLN A 96 0.22 -4.21 13.70
C GLN A 96 -0.29 -5.30 12.76
N LEU A 97 -1.58 -5.33 12.41
CA LEU A 97 -2.08 -6.28 11.41
C LEU A 97 -1.51 -6.02 10.02
N ASN A 98 -1.21 -4.75 9.69
CA ASN A 98 -0.49 -4.41 8.47
C ASN A 98 0.99 -4.79 8.58
N GLN A 99 1.66 -4.55 9.71
CA GLN A 99 3.05 -4.97 9.96
C GLN A 99 3.20 -6.49 9.98
N GLU A 100 2.32 -7.26 10.61
CA GLU A 100 2.39 -8.73 10.64
C GLU A 100 2.11 -9.35 9.26
N LYS A 101 1.27 -8.73 8.43
CA LYS A 101 1.09 -9.11 7.02
C LYS A 101 2.30 -8.77 6.18
N ILE A 102 2.89 -7.59 6.43
CA ILE A 102 4.16 -7.17 5.84
C ILE A 102 5.27 -8.13 6.24
N ASP A 103 5.41 -8.53 7.51
CA ASP A 103 6.51 -9.39 7.99
C ASP A 103 6.44 -10.84 7.47
N LYS A 104 5.25 -11.34 7.13
CA LYS A 104 5.08 -12.71 6.59
C LYS A 104 5.28 -12.82 5.08
N GLU A 105 5.03 -11.76 4.31
CA GLU A 105 5.23 -11.75 2.85
C GLU A 105 6.43 -10.91 2.38
N SER A 106 6.91 -9.97 3.19
CA SER A 106 8.06 -9.11 2.87
C SER A 106 9.37 -9.68 3.43
N ASN A 107 9.87 -10.67 2.72
CA ASN A 107 11.28 -11.04 2.68
C ASN A 107 12.22 -9.87 3.02
N GLY A 108 12.82 -9.86 4.23
CA GLY A 108 14.04 -9.15 4.70
C GLY A 108 14.33 -7.69 4.31
N PHE A 109 13.92 -7.18 3.16
CA PHE A 109 14.06 -5.84 2.62
C PHE A 109 13.26 -4.81 3.41
N LEU A 110 11.96 -5.03 3.67
CA LEU A 110 11.18 -4.09 4.49
C LEU A 110 11.67 -4.06 5.94
N ALA A 111 11.99 -5.22 6.53
CA ALA A 111 12.64 -5.28 7.84
C ALA A 111 13.99 -4.53 7.88
N ARG A 112 14.81 -4.65 6.82
CA ARG A 112 16.06 -3.88 6.67
C ARG A 112 15.82 -2.39 6.46
N LEU A 113 14.75 -2.01 5.76
CA LEU A 113 14.36 -0.62 5.53
C LEU A 113 13.93 0.04 6.84
N VAL A 114 13.09 -0.64 7.63
CA VAL A 114 12.65 -0.18 8.96
C VAL A 114 13.83 -0.08 9.92
N ALA A 115 14.74 -1.05 9.93
CA ALA A 115 15.96 -1.00 10.75
C ALA A 115 16.89 0.16 10.34
N LEU A 116 17.01 0.45 9.04
CA LEU A 116 17.82 1.56 8.52
C LEU A 116 17.17 2.93 8.81
N GLU A 117 15.83 3.00 8.82
CA GLU A 117 15.07 4.18 9.24
C GLU A 117 15.22 4.45 10.74
N GLU A 118 15.16 3.41 11.58
CA GLU A 118 15.39 3.53 13.03
C GLU A 118 16.79 4.08 13.31
N LEU A 119 17.82 3.54 12.63
CA LEU A 119 19.21 4.00 12.76
C LEU A 119 19.41 5.45 12.26
N SER A 120 18.56 5.91 11.35
CA SER A 120 18.63 7.27 10.79
C SER A 120 18.09 8.36 11.73
N LYS A 121 17.40 7.99 12.82
CA LYS A 121 16.86 8.96 13.79
C LYS A 121 17.94 9.53 14.70
N ASP A 122 19.00 8.76 14.95
CA ASP A 122 20.04 9.10 15.92
C ASP A 122 21.12 10.05 15.36
N ASP A 123 21.36 10.05 14.05
CA ASP A 123 22.37 10.92 13.41
C ASP A 123 21.88 11.50 12.07
N PRO A 124 21.89 12.84 11.90
CA PRO A 124 21.48 13.50 10.65
C PRO A 124 22.33 13.11 9.43
N ASN A 125 23.59 12.69 9.60
CA ASN A 125 24.43 12.19 8.50
C ASN A 125 23.96 10.81 8.02
N ILE A 126 23.58 9.94 8.95
CA ILE A 126 23.05 8.59 8.63
C ILE A 126 21.74 8.71 7.87
N ARG A 127 20.89 9.70 8.21
CA ARG A 127 19.66 9.99 7.46
C ARG A 127 19.89 10.27 5.99
N ASN A 128 20.91 11.07 5.67
CA ASN A 128 21.24 11.39 4.27
C ASN A 128 21.76 10.16 3.52
N ILE A 129 22.54 9.31 4.20
CA ILE A 129 23.05 8.05 3.65
C ILE A 129 21.90 7.07 3.37
N ASN A 130 20.94 6.95 4.29
CA ASN A 130 19.77 6.10 4.12
C ASN A 130 18.92 6.55 2.92
N TRP A 131 18.68 7.85 2.77
CA TRP A 131 17.97 8.39 1.61
C TRP A 131 18.68 8.05 0.29
N LEU A 132 20.02 8.16 0.26
CA LEU A 132 20.83 7.79 -0.90
C LEU A 132 20.70 6.30 -1.26
N ILE A 133 20.80 5.42 -0.26
CA ILE A 133 20.69 3.96 -0.45
C ILE A 133 19.29 3.59 -0.97
N THR A 134 18.25 4.19 -0.40
CA THR A 134 16.87 3.97 -0.83
C THR A 134 16.66 4.46 -2.27
N ALA A 135 17.14 5.66 -2.60
CA ALA A 135 17.07 6.20 -3.96
C ALA A 135 17.84 5.33 -4.97
N LEU A 136 18.97 4.73 -4.58
CA LEU A 136 19.74 3.81 -5.42
C LEU A 136 18.92 2.55 -5.76
N PHE A 137 18.26 1.94 -4.77
CA PHE A 137 17.42 0.77 -5.02
C PHE A 137 16.24 1.10 -5.93
N VAL A 138 15.54 2.20 -5.67
CA VAL A 138 14.45 2.68 -6.54
C VAL A 138 14.95 2.92 -7.96
N THR A 139 16.13 3.52 -8.12
CA THR A 139 16.72 3.76 -9.45
C THR A 139 17.04 2.46 -10.18
N ILE A 140 17.61 1.46 -9.49
CA ILE A 140 17.92 0.15 -10.08
C ILE A 140 16.65 -0.58 -10.47
N GLU A 141 15.61 -0.53 -9.65
CA GLU A 141 14.33 -1.21 -9.90
C GLU A 141 13.56 -0.59 -11.06
N ILE A 142 13.61 0.75 -11.21
CA ILE A 142 12.96 1.48 -12.30
C ILE A 142 13.82 1.49 -13.58
N SER A 143 15.12 1.22 -13.47
CA SER A 143 16.07 1.21 -14.59
C SER A 143 15.62 0.36 -15.79
N PRO A 144 15.10 -0.89 -15.65
CA PRO A 144 14.64 -1.68 -16.79
C PRO A 144 13.50 -1.02 -17.57
N ILE A 145 12.60 -0.31 -16.87
CA ILE A 145 11.50 0.44 -17.50
C ILE A 145 12.05 1.66 -18.24
N LEU A 146 12.96 2.41 -17.62
CA LEU A 146 13.60 3.56 -18.26
C LEU A 146 14.41 3.13 -19.49
N VAL A 147 15.19 2.06 -19.40
CA VAL A 147 15.93 1.49 -20.52
C VAL A 147 14.98 1.09 -21.64
N LYS A 148 13.84 0.48 -21.31
CA LYS A 148 12.83 0.06 -22.30
C LYS A 148 12.14 1.24 -22.99
N LEU A 149 11.96 2.36 -22.28
CA LEU A 149 11.39 3.59 -22.84
C LEU A 149 12.40 4.39 -23.66
N LEU A 150 13.67 4.39 -23.25
CA LEU A 150 14.75 5.07 -23.95
C LEU A 150 15.28 4.26 -25.14
N SER A 151 15.17 2.93 -25.09
CA SER A 151 15.47 2.08 -26.23
C SER A 151 14.45 2.31 -27.33
N GLY A 152 14.93 2.61 -28.55
CA GLY A 152 14.08 2.65 -29.74
C GLY A 152 13.50 1.27 -30.09
N LYS A 153 12.78 1.19 -31.22
CA LYS A 153 12.15 -0.04 -31.69
C LYS A 153 13.12 -1.22 -31.67
N GLY A 154 12.78 -2.24 -30.89
CA GLY A 154 13.59 -3.45 -30.75
C GLY A 154 13.38 -4.42 -31.92
N PRO A 155 14.24 -5.45 -32.07
CA PRO A 155 14.07 -6.51 -33.07
C PRO A 155 12.68 -7.18 -33.02
N TYR A 156 12.10 -7.27 -31.82
CA TYR A 156 10.75 -7.80 -31.62
C TYR A 156 9.69 -6.91 -32.27
N ASP A 157 9.82 -5.59 -32.17
CA ASP A 157 8.87 -4.64 -32.76
C ASP A 157 8.86 -4.75 -34.29
N TYR A 158 10.01 -5.02 -34.92
CA TYR A 158 10.10 -5.27 -36.35
C TYR A 158 9.44 -6.59 -36.78
N LEU A 159 9.58 -7.64 -35.98
CA LEU A 159 8.92 -8.93 -36.24
C LEU A 159 7.41 -8.84 -36.08
N LEU A 160 6.95 -8.05 -35.11
CA LEU A 160 5.53 -7.77 -34.89
C LEU A 160 4.96 -6.97 -36.06
N GLU A 161 5.64 -5.89 -36.47
CA GLU A 161 5.25 -5.06 -37.61
C GLU A 161 5.17 -5.87 -38.92
N GLN A 162 6.07 -6.84 -39.13
CA GLN A 162 5.97 -7.75 -40.27
C GLN A 162 4.71 -8.63 -40.24
N LYS A 163 4.38 -9.20 -39.07
CA LYS A 163 3.18 -10.04 -38.92
C LYS A 163 1.91 -9.23 -39.15
N GLU A 164 1.82 -8.05 -38.51
CA GLU A 164 0.67 -7.15 -38.66
C GLU A 164 0.52 -6.69 -40.11
N SER A 165 1.63 -6.34 -40.79
CA SER A 165 1.60 -5.97 -42.20
C SER A 165 1.13 -7.12 -43.10
N GLN A 166 1.57 -8.34 -42.82
CA GLN A 166 1.15 -9.53 -43.57
C GLN A 166 -0.35 -9.82 -43.39
N GLU A 167 -0.87 -9.69 -42.17
CA GLU A 167 -2.30 -9.87 -41.88
C GLU A 167 -3.15 -8.82 -42.60
N VAL A 168 -2.75 -7.55 -42.53
CA VAL A 168 -3.40 -6.45 -43.25
C VAL A 168 -3.39 -6.71 -44.76
N TYR A 169 -2.25 -7.12 -45.33
CA TYR A 169 -2.15 -7.42 -46.77
C TYR A 169 -3.06 -8.59 -47.18
N ASN A 170 -3.11 -9.64 -46.37
CA ASN A 170 -3.97 -10.79 -46.63
C ASN A 170 -5.45 -10.37 -46.65
N GLU A 171 -5.88 -9.52 -45.72
CA GLU A 171 -7.26 -9.04 -45.66
C GLU A 171 -7.59 -8.13 -46.85
N TYR A 172 -6.69 -7.21 -47.24
CA TYR A 172 -6.82 -6.43 -48.46
C TYR A 172 -6.99 -7.32 -49.70
N PHE A 173 -6.22 -8.40 -49.79
CA PHE A 173 -6.30 -9.33 -50.91
C PHE A 173 -7.64 -10.09 -50.94
N ARG A 174 -8.17 -10.49 -49.78
CA ARG A 174 -9.50 -11.13 -49.66
C ARG A 174 -10.60 -10.19 -50.15
N ILE A 175 -10.61 -8.95 -49.67
CA ILE A 175 -11.60 -7.94 -50.06
C ILE A 175 -11.55 -7.68 -51.58
N GLN A 176 -10.36 -7.54 -52.17
CA GLN A 176 -10.24 -7.34 -53.62
C GLN A 176 -10.75 -8.54 -54.42
N LYS A 177 -10.46 -9.75 -53.98
CA LYS A 177 -10.94 -10.97 -54.63
C LYS A 177 -12.47 -11.04 -54.59
N GLU A 178 -13.08 -10.73 -53.46
CA GLU A 178 -14.54 -10.68 -53.30
C GLU A 178 -15.19 -9.63 -54.20
N GLN A 179 -14.64 -8.41 -54.26
CA GLN A 179 -15.14 -7.36 -55.15
C GLN A 179 -15.11 -7.79 -56.62
N ARG A 180 -14.03 -8.43 -57.07
CA ARG A 180 -13.92 -8.93 -58.45
C ARG A 180 -14.93 -10.04 -58.76
N LEU A 181 -15.15 -10.94 -57.82
CA LEU A 181 -16.17 -12.00 -57.93
C LEU A 181 -17.57 -11.39 -58.04
N GLN A 182 -17.93 -10.46 -57.15
CA GLN A 182 -19.22 -9.77 -57.18
C GLN A 182 -19.44 -9.00 -58.49
N LEU A 183 -18.40 -8.33 -59.00
CA LEU A 183 -18.46 -7.61 -60.28
C LEU A 183 -18.70 -8.56 -61.47
N SER A 184 -18.02 -9.71 -61.47
CA SER A 184 -18.18 -10.74 -62.50
C SER A 184 -19.59 -11.36 -62.48
N GLU A 185 -20.07 -11.75 -61.29
CA GLU A 185 -21.42 -12.27 -61.12
C GLU A 185 -22.49 -11.24 -61.49
N GLY A 186 -22.31 -9.99 -61.10
CA GLY A 186 -23.21 -8.89 -61.43
C GLY A 186 -23.33 -8.68 -62.93
N LYS A 187 -22.20 -8.62 -63.64
CA LYS A 187 -22.17 -8.54 -65.11
C LYS A 187 -22.86 -9.76 -65.74
N SER A 188 -22.52 -10.97 -65.30
CA SER A 188 -23.13 -12.22 -65.81
C SER A 188 -24.66 -12.24 -65.66
N LYS A 189 -25.20 -11.86 -64.49
CA LYS A 189 -26.64 -11.73 -64.26
C LYS A 189 -27.28 -10.71 -65.21
N GLN A 190 -26.62 -9.58 -65.44
CA GLN A 190 -27.08 -8.56 -66.38
C GLN A 190 -27.14 -9.07 -67.82
N TYR A 191 -26.09 -9.77 -68.28
CA TYR A 191 -26.06 -10.42 -69.60
C TYR A 191 -27.19 -11.45 -69.73
N MET A 192 -27.42 -12.30 -68.73
CA MET A 192 -28.49 -13.30 -68.74
C MET A 192 -29.88 -12.68 -68.82
N LYS A 193 -30.12 -11.57 -68.12
CA LYS A 193 -31.39 -10.83 -68.21
C LYS A 193 -31.62 -10.27 -69.62
N LYS A 194 -30.56 -9.75 -70.26
CA LYS A 194 -30.61 -9.26 -71.66
C LYS A 194 -30.87 -10.40 -72.65
N LEU A 195 -30.25 -11.57 -72.45
CA LEU A 195 -30.52 -12.76 -73.28
C LEU A 195 -31.95 -13.26 -73.13
N ARG A 196 -32.51 -13.30 -71.92
CA ARG A 196 -33.93 -13.67 -71.70
C ARG A 196 -34.88 -12.70 -72.40
N SER A 197 -34.62 -11.39 -72.35
CA SER A 197 -35.49 -10.39 -72.99
C SER A 197 -35.39 -10.43 -74.52
N LEU A 198 -34.21 -10.73 -75.08
CA LEU A 198 -34.05 -11.00 -76.50
C LEU A 198 -34.82 -12.26 -76.91
N LYS A 199 -34.65 -13.37 -76.16
CA LYS A 199 -35.36 -14.63 -76.43
C LYS A 199 -36.88 -14.44 -76.40
N SER A 200 -37.42 -13.68 -75.45
CA SER A 200 -38.86 -13.41 -75.38
C SER A 200 -39.36 -12.52 -76.51
N LYS A 201 -38.55 -11.56 -76.99
CA LYS A 201 -38.85 -10.76 -78.20
C LYS A 201 -38.88 -11.63 -79.45
N PHE A 202 -37.87 -12.46 -79.68
CA PHE A 202 -37.83 -13.41 -80.80
C PHE A 202 -39.02 -14.37 -80.77
N GLN A 203 -39.35 -14.91 -79.59
CA GLN A 203 -40.49 -15.81 -79.45
C GLN A 203 -41.79 -15.09 -79.82
N LYS A 204 -42.05 -13.89 -79.29
CA LYS A 204 -43.22 -13.07 -79.66
C LYS A 204 -43.30 -12.77 -81.16
N GLN A 205 -42.17 -12.44 -81.79
CA GLN A 205 -42.11 -12.19 -83.23
C GLN A 205 -42.45 -13.46 -84.02
N ASN A 206 -41.88 -14.61 -83.65
CA ASN A 206 -42.21 -15.88 -84.28
C ASN A 206 -43.69 -16.27 -84.08
N THR A 207 -44.26 -16.08 -82.88
CA THR A 207 -45.70 -16.32 -82.68
C THR A 207 -46.56 -15.37 -83.50
N ALA A 208 -46.16 -14.09 -83.64
CA ALA A 208 -46.86 -13.12 -84.46
C ALA A 208 -46.80 -13.49 -85.96
N VAL A 209 -45.66 -13.93 -86.46
CA VAL A 209 -45.50 -14.43 -87.84
C VAL A 209 -46.31 -15.70 -88.07
N CYS A 210 -46.25 -16.68 -87.16
CA CYS A 210 -47.07 -17.89 -87.25
C CYS A 210 -48.56 -17.59 -87.23
N ASN A 211 -49.02 -16.67 -86.36
CA ASN A 211 -50.42 -16.25 -86.31
C ASN A 211 -50.82 -15.48 -87.58
N SER A 212 -49.95 -14.63 -88.11
CA SER A 212 -50.17 -13.92 -89.38
C SER A 212 -50.29 -14.88 -90.57
N LEU A 213 -49.39 -15.87 -90.66
CA LEU A 213 -49.45 -16.93 -91.68
C LEU A 213 -50.71 -17.78 -91.52
N ARG A 214 -51.05 -18.18 -90.28
CA ARG A 214 -52.28 -18.94 -89.99
C ARG A 214 -53.52 -18.18 -90.46
N ASN A 215 -53.62 -16.88 -90.16
CA ASN A 215 -54.73 -16.04 -90.61
C ASN A 215 -54.76 -15.88 -92.14
N PHE A 216 -53.59 -15.73 -92.78
CA PHE A 216 -53.49 -15.69 -94.24
C PHE A 216 -53.98 -17.00 -94.90
N PHE A 217 -53.56 -18.16 -94.39
CA PHE A 217 -54.01 -19.45 -94.90
C PHE A 217 -55.50 -19.68 -94.64
N ILE A 218 -56.04 -19.31 -93.47
CA ILE A 218 -57.48 -19.41 -93.18
C ILE A 218 -58.31 -18.57 -94.16
N ASN A 219 -57.93 -17.31 -94.40
CA ASN A 219 -58.63 -16.42 -95.32
C ASN A 219 -58.54 -16.91 -96.79
N LYS A 220 -57.39 -17.48 -97.18
CA LYS A 220 -57.22 -18.05 -98.52
C LYS A 220 -58.05 -19.32 -98.72
N PHE A 221 -58.13 -20.19 -97.71
CA PHE A 221 -59.01 -21.37 -97.75
C PHE A 221 -60.50 -21.01 -97.71
N SER A 222 -60.90 -19.94 -97.03
CA SER A 222 -62.31 -19.49 -97.04
C SER A 222 -62.75 -18.91 -98.39
N MET A 223 -61.83 -18.36 -99.19
CA MET A 223 -62.12 -17.91 -100.55
C MET A 223 -62.30 -19.04 -101.56
N ILE A 224 -61.74 -20.23 -101.30
CA ILE A 224 -61.82 -21.40 -102.22
C ILE A 224 -63.13 -22.20 -102.00
N LYS A 225 -63.85 -21.95 -100.89
CA LYS A 225 -65.12 -22.62 -100.53
C LYS A 225 -66.39 -21.85 -100.91
N LYS A 226 -66.29 -20.77 -101.70
CA LYS A 226 -67.41 -20.04 -102.30
C LYS A 226 -67.32 -20.15 -103.82
#